data_AF-B5JYF1-F1
#
_entry.id   AF-B5JYF1-F1
#
_cell.length_a   1.000
_cell.length_b   1.000
_cell.length_c   1.000
_cell.angle_alpha   90.00
_cell.angle_beta   90.00
_cell.angle_gamma   90.00
#
_symmetry.space_group_name_H-M   'P 1'
#
loop_
_entity.id
_entity.type
_entity.pdbx_description
1 polymer ?
#
loop_
_entity_poly.entity_id
_entity_poly.type
_entity_poly.pdbx_seq_one_letter_code
_entity_poly.pdbx_strand_id
1 'polypeptide(L)' 'MNTGKWPRHWAAEILQLPTREQRKAHLQKVPEHLRDWVEHIVKNEFELRNARKRSINESSAQS' A
#
# COMPACT_ATOMS: atom_id res chain seq x y z
N MET A 1 -13.41 -16.67 13.79
CA MET A 1 -12.96 -15.34 14.27
C MET A 1 -12.96 -14.39 13.08
N ASN A 2 -14.03 -13.61 12.89
CA ASN A 2 -14.03 -12.55 11.88
C ASN A 2 -13.29 -11.35 12.48
N THR A 3 -12.02 -11.20 12.15
CA THR A 3 -11.31 -9.95 12.40
C THR A 3 -12.07 -8.89 11.62
N GLY A 4 -12.93 -8.10 12.29
CA GLY A 4 -13.85 -7.10 11.67
C GLY A 4 -13.15 -5.93 10.96
N LYS A 5 -11.90 -6.14 10.54
CA LYS A 5 -11.02 -5.22 9.90
C LYS A 5 -11.04 -5.45 8.39
N TRP A 6 -11.52 -4.43 7.69
CA TRP A 6 -11.67 -4.45 6.25
C TRP A 6 -10.29 -4.43 5.56
N PRO A 7 -10.17 -4.96 4.33
CA PRO A 7 -8.92 -4.93 3.55
C PRO A 7 -8.28 -3.55 3.46
N ARG A 8 -9.08 -2.49 3.31
CA ARG A 8 -8.60 -1.10 3.32
C ARG A 8 -7.85 -0.70 4.60
N HIS A 9 -8.27 -1.21 5.77
CA HIS A 9 -7.61 -0.89 7.04
C HIS A 9 -6.28 -1.63 7.17
N TRP A 10 -6.21 -2.88 6.70
CA TRP A 10 -4.94 -3.61 6.60
C TRP A 10 -3.97 -2.91 5.65
N ALA A 11 -4.44 -2.50 4.48
CA ALA A 11 -3.62 -1.80 3.51
C ALA A 11 -3.11 -0.46 4.06
N ALA A 12 -3.95 0.32 4.75
CA ALA A 12 -3.56 1.59 5.37
C ALA A 12 -2.41 1.42 6.37
N GLU A 13 -2.46 0.41 7.23
CA GLU A 13 -1.36 0.11 8.17
C GLU A 13 -0.09 -0.32 7.43
N ILE A 14 -0.20 -1.17 6.41
CA ILE A 14 0.95 -1.60 5.60
C ILE A 14 1.60 -0.39 4.92
N LEU A 15 0.81 0.57 4.43
CA LEU A 15 1.31 1.77 3.76
C LEU A 15 2.01 2.76 4.70
N GLN A 16 1.78 2.66 6.02
CA GLN A 16 2.48 3.44 7.04
C GLN A 16 3.85 2.86 7.40
N LEU A 17 4.11 1.58 7.07
CA LEU A 17 5.37 0.93 7.41
C LEU A 17 6.50 1.40 6.47
N PRO A 18 7.64 1.84 7.03
CA PRO A 18 8.72 2.45 6.24
C PRO A 18 9.41 1.41 5.34
N THR A 19 9.72 0.24 5.88
CA THR A 19 10.54 -0.76 5.17
C THR A 19 9.69 -1.82 4.48
N ARG A 20 10.25 -2.44 3.43
CA ARG A 20 9.61 -3.55 2.71
C ARG A 20 9.46 -4.79 3.59
N GLU A 21 10.41 -5.05 4.47
CA GLU A 21 10.39 -6.20 5.37
C GLU A 21 9.25 -6.10 6.39
N GLN A 22 9.06 -4.93 7.01
CA GLN A 22 7.93 -4.69 7.91
C GLN A 22 6.60 -4.87 7.19
N ARG A 23 6.47 -4.34 5.98
CA ARG A 23 5.28 -4.53 5.13
C ARG A 23 4.99 -6.00 4.85
N LYS A 24 6.02 -6.78 4.49
CA LYS A 24 5.88 -8.22 4.24
C LYS A 24 5.45 -8.96 5.51
N ALA A 25 6.07 -8.67 6.64
CA ALA A 25 5.71 -9.27 7.93
C ALA A 25 4.25 -8.96 8.31
N HIS A 26 3.78 -7.75 8.03
CA HIS A 26 2.40 -7.35 8.32
C HIS A 26 1.39 -7.98 7.36
N LEU A 27 1.75 -8.15 6.08
CA LEU A 27 0.94 -8.86 5.08
C LEU A 27 0.73 -10.34 5.45
N GLN A 28 1.70 -10.97 6.12
CA GLN A 28 1.55 -12.35 6.63
C GLN A 28 0.49 -12.46 7.74
N LYS A 29 0.23 -11.38 8.49
CA LYS A 29 -0.83 -11.34 9.52
C LYS A 29 -2.23 -11.17 8.94
N VAL A 30 -2.33 -10.76 7.67
CA VAL A 30 -3.61 -10.64 6.96
C VAL A 30 -4.16 -12.04 6.69
N PRO A 31 -5.45 -12.29 6.98
CA PRO A 31 -6.11 -13.54 6.60
C PRO A 31 -5.94 -13.83 5.11
N GLU A 32 -5.71 -15.09 4.74
CA GLU A 32 -5.37 -15.49 3.37
C GLU A 32 -6.39 -15.00 2.33
N HIS A 33 -7.68 -15.12 2.64
CA HIS A 33 -8.78 -14.67 1.78
C HIS A 33 -8.83 -13.15 1.54
N LEU A 34 -8.17 -12.34 2.38
CA LEU A 34 -8.05 -10.89 2.21
C LEU A 34 -6.68 -10.47 1.68
N ARG A 35 -5.70 -11.36 1.68
CA ARG A 35 -4.30 -11.04 1.39
C ARG A 35 -4.13 -10.50 -0.04
N ASP A 36 -4.78 -11.15 -0.99
CA ASP A 36 -4.79 -10.72 -2.40
C ASP A 36 -5.36 -9.30 -2.56
N TRP A 37 -6.52 -9.04 -1.95
CA TRP A 37 -7.14 -7.72 -1.97
C TRP A 37 -6.28 -6.65 -1.31
N VAL A 38 -5.67 -6.97 -0.17
CA VAL A 38 -4.78 -6.04 0.53
C VAL A 38 -3.54 -5.75 -0.30
N GLU A 39 -2.94 -6.77 -0.92
CA GLU A 39 -1.79 -6.60 -1.82
C GLU A 39 -2.12 -5.71 -3.00
N HIS A 40 -3.29 -5.92 -3.63
CA HIS A 40 -3.77 -5.09 -4.73
C HIS A 40 -3.91 -3.61 -4.33
N ILE A 41 -4.55 -3.33 -3.19
CA ILE A 41 -4.72 -1.96 -2.69
C ILE A 41 -3.37 -1.31 -2.42
N VAL A 42 -2.45 -2.02 -1.76
CA VAL A 42 -1.11 -1.51 -1.44
C VAL A 42 -0.33 -1.20 -2.71
N LYS A 43 -0.36 -2.08 -3.71
CA LYS A 43 0.31 -1.88 -5.00
C LYS A 43 -0.23 -0.65 -5.74
N ASN A 44 -1.55 -0.54 -5.86
CA ASN A 44 -2.21 0.58 -6.52
C ASN A 44 -1.84 1.92 -5.84
N GLU A 45 -1.81 1.97 -4.51
CA GLU A 45 -1.41 3.15 -3.76
C GLU A 45 0.05 3.57 -4.04
N PHE A 46 0.97 2.62 -4.19
CA PHE A 46 2.35 2.92 -4.58
C PHE A 46 2.45 3.41 -6.02
N GLU A 47 1.70 2.81 -6.95
CA GLU A 47 1.64 3.25 -8.34
C GLU A 47 1.11 4.69 -8.44
N LEU A 48 0.03 5.02 -7.72
CA LEU A 48 -0.51 6.39 -7.63
C LEU A 48 0.47 7.37 -6.99
N ARG A 49 1.22 6.97 -5.95
CA ARG A 49 2.28 7.81 -5.35
C ARG A 49 3.42 8.05 -6.33
N ASN A 50 3.81 7.03 -7.10
CA ASN A 50 4.87 7.16 -8.11
C ASN A 50 4.44 8.03 -9.29
N ALA A 51 3.20 7.88 -9.78
CA ALA A 51 2.64 8.72 -10.82
C ALA A 51 2.63 10.20 -10.41
N ARG A 52 2.17 10.51 -9.19
CA ARG A 52 2.21 11.86 -8.63
C ARG A 52 3.63 12.44 -8.52
N LYS A 53 4.61 11.62 -8.14
CA LYS A 53 6.01 12.07 -8.08
C LYS A 53 6.56 12.43 -9.47
N ARG A 54 6.21 11.65 -10.49
CA ARG A 54 6.61 11.93 -11.88
C ARG A 54 6.01 13.24 -12.38
N SER A 55 4.71 13.45 -12.18
CA SER A 55 4.05 14.69 -12.61
C SER A 55 4.61 15.95 -11.94
N ILE A 56 5.00 15.86 -10.65
CA ILE A 56 5.67 16.95 -9.94
C ILE A 56 7.05 17.21 -10.54
N ASN A 57 7.86 16.18 -10.75
CA ASN A 57 9.20 16.31 -11.28
C ASN A 57 9.21 16.89 -12.71
N GLU A 58 8.24 16.52 -13.54
CA GLU A 58 8.07 17.07 -14.89
C GLU A 58 7.63 18.54 -14.86
N SER A 59 6.75 18.91 -13.92
CA SER A 59 6.32 20.31 -13.74
C SER A 59 7.44 21.22 -13.22
N SER A 60 8.35 20.70 -12.39
CA SER A 60 9.51 21.43 -11.87
C SER A 60 10.66 21.56 -12.88
N ALA A 61 10.72 20.73 -13.92
CA ALA A 61 11.77 20.78 -14.94
C ALA A 61 11.49 21.79 -16.08
N GLN A 62 10.29 22.36 -16.13
CA GLN A 62 9.88 23.37 -17.11
C GLN A 62 9.83 24.82 -16.56
N SER A 63 10.23 25.06 -15.31
CA SER A 63 10.31 26.40 -14.70
C SER A 63 11.74 26.88 -14.51
#